data_AF-A0A2N2ZJC6-F1
#
_entry.id   AF-A0A2N2ZJC6-F1
#
_cell.length_a   1.000
_cell.length_b   1.000
_cell.length_c   1.000
_cell.angle_alpha   90.00
_cell.angle_beta   90.00
_cell.angle_gamma   90.00
#
_symmetry.space_group_name_H-M   'P 1'
#
loop_
_entity.id
_entity.type
_entity.pdbx_description
1 polymer ?
#
loop_
_entity_poly.entity_id
_entity_poly.type
_entity_poly.pdbx_seq_one_letter_code
_entity_poly.pdbx_strand_id
1 'polypeptide(L)'
;AEDGEKFLSLIDMDLLEDEDFILQNGEMMNTIPIKNDSINKLKKVKGITVNTTHGEDNSIKKAMKLFHPDVESMEGAAFLYACLLEGISCVQIRAISNKIEKRKRENWNIKLAIKNLTKTSLEILQTI
;
A
#
# COMPACT_ATOMS: atom_id res chain seq x y z
N ALA A 1 -1.48 -13.53 9.15
CA ALA A 1 -2.61 -14.50 9.17
C ALA A 1 -3.59 -14.15 10.28
N GLU A 2 -4.68 -14.90 10.45
CA GLU A 2 -5.57 -14.76 11.60
C GLU A 2 -5.39 -15.95 12.54
N ASP A 3 -5.41 -15.68 13.86
CA ASP A 3 -5.45 -16.67 14.93
C ASP A 3 -6.57 -16.28 15.91
N GLY A 4 -7.76 -16.84 15.67
CA GLY A 4 -9.00 -16.39 16.32
C GLY A 4 -9.27 -14.90 16.06
N GLU A 5 -9.35 -14.11 17.13
CA GLU A 5 -9.53 -12.66 17.06
C GLU A 5 -8.23 -11.90 16.75
N LYS A 6 -7.05 -12.53 16.91
CA LYS A 6 -5.76 -11.88 16.68
C LYS A 6 -5.43 -11.85 15.20
N PHE A 7 -4.82 -10.75 14.77
CA PHE A 7 -4.14 -10.66 13.49
C PHE A 7 -2.65 -10.84 13.73
N LEU A 8 -2.03 -11.71 12.95
CA LEU A 8 -0.61 -12.00 12.97
C LEU A 8 0.05 -11.34 11.74
N SER A 9 1.01 -10.47 11.97
CA SER A 9 1.94 -10.00 10.94
C SER A 9 2.89 -11.12 10.49
N LEU A 10 3.72 -10.86 9.48
CA LEU A 10 4.74 -11.83 9.06
C LEU A 10 5.80 -12.03 10.16
N ILE A 11 6.07 -11.00 10.97
CA ILE A 11 6.95 -11.09 12.14
C ILE A 11 6.29 -11.97 13.23
N ASP A 12 5.00 -11.75 13.53
CA ASP A 12 4.28 -12.56 14.53
C ASP A 12 4.19 -14.04 14.15
N MET A 13 4.35 -14.34 12.85
CA MET A 13 4.34 -15.70 12.30
C MET A 13 5.74 -16.31 12.16
N ASP A 14 6.79 -15.61 12.57
CA ASP A 14 8.20 -16.05 12.42
C ASP A 14 8.57 -16.35 10.94
N LEU A 15 7.95 -15.62 10.01
CA LEU A 15 8.18 -15.75 8.56
C LEU A 15 9.15 -14.69 8.02
N LEU A 16 9.47 -13.68 8.83
CA LEU A 16 10.40 -12.59 8.54
C LEU A 16 11.13 -12.25 9.84
N GLU A 17 12.46 -12.34 9.82
CA GLU A 17 13.32 -11.89 10.91
C GLU A 17 13.46 -10.36 10.86
N ASP A 18 13.44 -9.70 12.02
CA ASP A 18 13.54 -8.24 12.20
C ASP A 18 15.00 -7.73 12.10
N GLU A 19 15.88 -8.46 11.41
CA GLU A 19 17.33 -8.17 11.35
C GLU A 19 17.77 -7.38 10.10
N ASP A 20 16.87 -7.15 9.15
CA ASP A 20 17.08 -6.20 8.07
C ASP A 20 16.26 -4.94 8.38
N PHE A 21 16.92 -3.81 8.65
CA PHE A 21 16.42 -2.45 8.97
C PHE A 21 15.24 -1.89 8.14
N ILE A 22 14.73 -2.67 7.18
CA ILE A 22 13.66 -2.44 6.22
C ILE A 22 12.28 -2.44 6.89
N LEU A 23 12.02 -3.34 7.84
CA LEU A 23 10.77 -3.38 8.61
C LEU A 23 11.00 -2.79 10.01
N GLN A 24 10.08 -1.95 10.46
CA GLN A 24 10.07 -1.44 11.84
C GLN A 24 8.64 -1.47 12.36
N ASN A 25 8.38 -2.27 13.39
CA ASN A 25 7.04 -2.45 13.99
C ASN A 25 5.96 -2.81 12.96
N GLY A 26 6.28 -3.65 11.97
CA GLY A 26 5.33 -4.04 10.91
C GLY A 26 5.16 -3.01 9.78
N GLU A 27 5.94 -1.93 9.78
CA GLU A 27 5.89 -0.87 8.76
C GLU A 27 7.20 -0.80 7.96
N MET A 28 7.10 -0.46 6.67
CA MET A 28 8.26 -0.21 5.81
C MET A 28 8.23 1.24 5.33
N MET A 29 9.38 1.91 5.40
CA MET A 29 9.57 3.24 4.81
C MET A 29 10.51 3.15 3.62
N ASN A 30 10.19 3.88 2.55
CA ASN A 30 11.09 3.98 1.41
C ASN A 30 12.29 4.88 1.75
N THR A 31 13.43 4.28 2.06
CA THR A 31 14.67 4.97 2.45
C THR A 31 15.51 5.44 1.26
N ILE A 32 15.21 4.97 0.05
CA ILE A 32 15.92 5.29 -1.20
C ILE A 32 14.97 5.86 -2.27
N PRO A 33 14.21 6.94 -1.98
CA PRO A 33 13.17 7.44 -2.87
C PRO A 33 13.74 8.01 -4.17
N ILE A 34 12.99 7.88 -5.26
CA ILE A 34 13.25 8.59 -6.51
C ILE A 34 13.09 10.10 -6.28
N LYS A 35 14.10 10.90 -6.64
CA LYS A 35 14.03 12.35 -6.56
C LYS A 35 13.33 12.91 -7.81
N ASN A 36 12.08 13.33 -7.66
CA ASN A 36 11.29 13.92 -8.75
C ASN A 36 10.23 14.88 -8.20
N ASP A 37 10.12 16.08 -8.76
CA ASP A 37 9.23 17.12 -8.27
C ASP A 37 7.75 16.80 -8.48
N SER A 38 7.42 16.08 -9.54
CA SER A 38 6.05 15.63 -9.81
C SER A 38 5.61 14.61 -8.74
N ILE A 39 6.51 13.72 -8.32
CA ILE A 39 6.28 12.80 -7.18
C ILE A 39 6.07 13.59 -5.89
N ASN A 40 6.90 14.60 -5.62
CA ASN A 40 6.84 15.39 -4.37
C ASN A 40 5.53 16.17 -4.20
N LYS A 41 4.81 16.45 -5.30
CA LYS A 41 3.49 17.11 -5.27
C LYS A 41 2.34 16.17 -4.89
N LEU A 42 2.55 14.86 -4.95
CA LEU A 42 1.52 13.88 -4.62
C LEU A 42 1.33 13.75 -3.11
N LYS A 43 0.09 13.52 -2.68
CA LYS A 43 -0.22 13.24 -1.28
C LYS A 43 0.46 11.93 -0.86
N LYS A 44 1.32 11.99 0.15
CA LYS A 44 1.86 10.81 0.84
C LYS A 44 0.79 10.22 1.76
N VAL A 45 0.65 8.90 1.73
CA VAL A 45 -0.40 8.16 2.43
C VAL A 45 0.16 6.87 3.02
N LYS A 46 -0.48 6.35 4.06
CA LYS A 46 -0.18 5.03 4.63
C LYS A 46 -0.93 3.94 3.87
N GLY A 47 -0.19 3.04 3.24
CA GLY A 47 -0.76 1.90 2.51
C GLY A 47 -0.62 0.59 3.27
N ILE A 48 -1.65 -0.26 3.20
CA ILE A 48 -1.56 -1.66 3.61
C ILE A 48 -1.61 -2.59 2.39
N THR A 49 -1.02 -3.76 2.55
CA THR A 49 -1.08 -4.85 1.56
C THR A 49 -1.83 -6.03 2.15
N VAL A 50 -2.83 -6.50 1.41
CA VAL A 50 -3.73 -7.58 1.85
C VAL A 50 -3.77 -8.69 0.79
N ASN A 51 -3.94 -9.93 1.22
CA ASN A 51 -4.15 -11.05 0.30
C ASN A 51 -5.62 -11.14 -0.18
N THR A 52 -6.53 -10.46 0.51
CA THR A 52 -7.95 -10.42 0.17
C THR A 52 -8.51 -9.07 0.56
N THR A 53 -9.24 -8.44 -0.35
CA THR A 53 -9.78 -7.10 -0.12
C THR A 53 -10.89 -7.11 0.92
N HIS A 54 -10.89 -6.08 1.78
CA HIS A 54 -11.91 -5.95 2.81
C HIS A 54 -13.24 -5.49 2.19
N GLY A 55 -14.32 -6.19 2.52
CA GLY A 55 -15.67 -5.88 2.03
C GLY A 55 -16.79 -6.15 3.04
N GLU A 56 -16.43 -6.41 4.30
CA GLU A 56 -17.34 -6.66 5.42
C GLU A 56 -16.99 -5.73 6.59
N ASP A 57 -18.00 -5.21 7.29
CA ASP A 57 -17.78 -4.09 8.22
C ASP A 57 -16.85 -4.44 9.39
N ASN A 58 -16.91 -5.68 9.88
CA ASN A 58 -16.07 -6.14 10.99
C ASN A 58 -14.58 -6.19 10.60
N SER A 59 -14.27 -6.73 9.42
CA SER A 59 -12.89 -6.85 8.96
C SER A 59 -12.31 -5.49 8.58
N ILE A 60 -13.13 -4.60 8.00
CA ILE A 60 -12.76 -3.19 7.77
C ILE A 60 -12.41 -2.49 9.09
N LYS A 61 -13.26 -2.61 10.12
CA LYS A 61 -13.00 -1.99 11.44
C LYS A 61 -11.73 -2.54 12.09
N LYS A 62 -11.48 -3.84 11.98
CA LYS A 62 -10.27 -4.50 12.49
C LYS A 62 -9.02 -3.93 11.81
N ALA A 63 -9.01 -3.87 10.47
CA ALA A 63 -7.90 -3.29 9.71
C ALA A 63 -7.66 -1.80 10.03
N MET A 64 -8.74 -1.00 10.16
CA MET A 64 -8.65 0.40 10.54
C MET A 64 -8.03 0.60 11.93
N LYS A 65 -8.44 -0.22 12.91
CA LYS A 65 -7.93 -0.14 14.30
C LYS A 65 -6.46 -0.57 14.40
N LEU A 66 -6.06 -1.58 13.65
CA LEU A 66 -4.70 -2.13 13.70
C LEU A 66 -3.70 -1.25 12.96
N PHE A 67 -4.03 -0.86 11.72
CA PHE A 67 -3.04 -0.28 10.82
C PHE A 67 -3.24 1.21 10.57
N HIS A 68 -4.43 1.75 10.84
CA HIS A 68 -4.82 3.11 10.46
C HIS A 68 -4.48 3.46 8.99
N PRO A 69 -4.87 2.61 8.01
CA PRO A 69 -4.48 2.80 6.62
C PRO A 69 -5.30 3.91 5.95
N ASP A 70 -4.67 4.62 5.02
CA ASP A 70 -5.37 5.48 4.06
C ASP A 70 -5.83 4.70 2.83
N VAL A 71 -5.03 3.71 2.41
CA VAL A 71 -5.24 2.93 1.17
C VAL A 71 -4.91 1.45 1.37
N GLU A 72 -5.59 0.60 0.60
CA GLU A 72 -5.36 -0.84 0.53
C GLU A 72 -5.00 -1.26 -0.89
N SER A 73 -4.06 -2.19 -1.00
CA SER A 73 -3.68 -2.85 -2.26
C SER A 73 -3.25 -4.30 -1.99
N MET A 74 -2.86 -5.06 -3.01
CA MET A 74 -2.47 -6.47 -2.83
C MET A 74 -0.98 -6.73 -3.07
N GLU A 75 -0.22 -5.73 -3.56
CA GLU A 75 1.17 -5.93 -3.99
C GLU A 75 2.16 -4.94 -3.35
N GLY A 76 1.67 -3.88 -2.69
CA GLY A 76 2.52 -2.72 -2.36
C GLY A 76 3.68 -3.02 -1.41
N ALA A 77 3.45 -3.85 -0.40
CA ALA A 77 4.47 -4.25 0.57
C ALA A 77 5.52 -5.15 -0.09
N ALA A 78 5.10 -6.14 -0.86
CA ALA A 78 6.01 -7.06 -1.55
C ALA A 78 6.92 -6.32 -2.54
N PHE A 79 6.35 -5.38 -3.32
CA PHE A 79 7.12 -4.52 -4.23
C PHE A 79 8.15 -3.67 -3.46
N LEU A 80 7.72 -2.97 -2.40
CA LEU A 80 8.64 -2.11 -1.65
C LEU A 80 9.75 -2.92 -1.00
N TYR A 81 9.41 -4.06 -0.39
CA TYR A 81 10.36 -4.96 0.23
C TYR A 81 11.44 -5.40 -0.77
N ALA A 82 11.05 -5.90 -1.94
CA ALA A 82 12.00 -6.30 -2.98
C ALA A 82 12.91 -5.16 -3.44
N CYS A 83 12.36 -3.95 -3.65
CA CYS A 83 13.17 -2.79 -4.04
C CYS A 83 14.18 -2.39 -2.96
N LEU A 84 13.78 -2.39 -1.69
CA LEU A 84 14.66 -2.03 -0.58
C LEU A 84 15.74 -3.07 -0.36
N LEU A 85 15.40 -4.36 -0.47
CA LEU A 85 16.35 -5.47 -0.39
C LEU A 85 17.42 -5.39 -1.48
N GLU A 86 17.02 -5.07 -2.71
CA GLU A 86 17.93 -4.95 -3.87
C GLU A 86 18.62 -3.57 -3.97
N GLY A 87 18.35 -2.64 -3.05
CA GLY A 87 18.92 -1.28 -3.12
C GLY A 87 18.45 -0.46 -4.32
N ILE A 88 17.27 -0.75 -4.87
CA ILE A 88 16.70 -0.09 -6.05
C ILE A 88 15.75 1.05 -5.63
N SER A 89 16.05 2.27 -6.07
CA SER A 89 15.14 3.40 -5.86
C SER A 89 13.79 3.17 -6.51
N CYS A 90 12.72 3.35 -5.75
CA CYS A 90 11.37 3.04 -6.21
C CYS A 90 10.34 4.11 -5.79
N VAL A 91 9.16 4.06 -6.40
CA VAL A 91 7.98 4.82 -6.00
C VAL A 91 6.73 3.97 -6.25
N GLN A 92 5.73 4.12 -5.38
CA GLN A 92 4.39 3.55 -5.58
C GLN A 92 3.37 4.68 -5.73
N ILE A 93 2.57 4.61 -6.78
CA ILE A 93 1.52 5.59 -7.06
C ILE A 93 0.22 4.83 -7.19
N ARG A 94 -0.81 5.29 -6.47
CA ARG A 94 -2.13 4.68 -6.47
C ARG A 94 -3.17 5.74 -6.82
N ALA A 95 -4.10 5.37 -7.69
CA ALA A 95 -5.34 6.10 -7.90
C ALA A 95 -6.50 5.33 -7.27
N ILE A 96 -7.41 6.04 -6.61
CA ILE A 96 -8.52 5.42 -5.89
C ILE A 96 -9.62 5.04 -6.88
N SER A 97 -9.77 3.73 -7.14
CA SER A 97 -10.86 3.18 -7.96
C SER A 97 -12.19 3.09 -7.21
N ASN A 98 -12.13 2.94 -5.89
CA ASN A 98 -13.29 2.77 -5.02
C ASN A 98 -12.88 3.02 -3.56
N LYS A 99 -13.89 3.29 -2.73
CA LYS A 99 -13.71 3.25 -1.27
C LYS A 99 -13.86 1.82 -0.78
N ILE A 100 -13.24 1.53 0.37
CA ILE A 100 -13.51 0.31 1.11
C ILE A 100 -14.83 0.50 1.85
N GLU A 101 -15.81 -0.32 1.49
CA GLU A 101 -17.15 -0.34 2.07
C GLU A 101 -17.76 -1.73 1.84
N LYS A 102 -18.88 -2.01 2.51
CA LYS A 102 -19.67 -3.22 2.22
C LYS A 102 -19.95 -3.30 0.72
N ARG A 103 -19.57 -4.42 0.10
CA ARG A 103 -19.37 -4.55 -1.35
C ARG A 103 -20.49 -3.93 -2.20
N LYS A 104 -20.27 -2.70 -2.67
CA LYS A 104 -21.13 -1.96 -3.61
C LYS A 104 -20.34 -1.60 -4.86
N ARG A 105 -20.41 -2.46 -5.88
CA ARG A 105 -19.66 -2.28 -7.14
C ARG A 105 -20.07 -1.03 -7.92
N GLU A 106 -21.27 -0.52 -7.68
CA GLU A 106 -21.85 0.66 -8.34
C GLU A 106 -21.04 1.93 -8.10
N ASN A 107 -20.31 2.00 -6.98
CA ASN A 107 -19.51 3.17 -6.59
C ASN A 107 -18.09 3.14 -7.17
N TRP A 108 -17.75 2.13 -7.98
CA TRP A 108 -16.40 1.99 -8.52
C TRP A 108 -16.22 2.86 -9.75
N ASN A 109 -15.25 3.77 -9.70
CA ASN A 109 -14.89 4.62 -10.83
C ASN A 109 -13.51 4.25 -11.39
N ILE A 110 -13.41 3.00 -11.85
CA ILE A 110 -12.16 2.45 -12.40
C ILE A 110 -11.66 3.30 -13.58
N LYS A 111 -12.57 3.74 -14.46
CA LYS A 111 -12.20 4.57 -15.63
C LYS A 111 -11.51 5.87 -15.21
N LEU A 112 -12.04 6.56 -14.19
CA LEU A 112 -11.41 7.77 -13.66
C LEU A 112 -10.07 7.47 -12.99
N ALA A 113 -9.99 6.40 -12.20
CA ALA A 113 -8.75 6.02 -11.53
C ALA A 113 -7.63 5.72 -12.55
N ILE A 114 -7.91 4.94 -13.59
CA ILE A 114 -6.95 4.67 -14.67
C ILE A 114 -6.56 5.96 -15.37
N LYS A 115 -7.53 6.81 -15.75
CA LYS A 115 -7.24 8.10 -16.40
C LYS A 115 -6.30 8.97 -15.56
N ASN A 116 -6.57 9.09 -14.26
CA ASN A 116 -5.75 9.90 -13.36
C ASN A 116 -4.36 9.28 -13.17
N LEU A 117 -4.29 7.95 -12.97
CA LEU A 117 -3.02 7.25 -12.83
C LEU A 117 -2.15 7.41 -14.07
N THR A 118 -2.70 7.17 -15.26
CA THR A 118 -1.98 7.35 -16.54
C THR A 118 -1.48 8.78 -16.70
N LYS A 119 -2.32 9.78 -16.41
CA LYS A 119 -1.92 11.19 -16.49
C LYS A 119 -0.73 11.48 -15.57
N THR A 120 -0.83 11.11 -14.29
CA THR A 120 0.24 11.33 -13.30
C THR A 120 1.51 10.56 -13.64
N SER A 121 1.40 9.31 -14.10
CA SER A 121 2.58 8.52 -14.52
C SER A 121 3.30 9.17 -15.70
N LEU A 122 2.57 9.68 -16.70
CA LEU A 122 3.18 10.40 -17.83
C LEU A 122 3.87 11.69 -17.39
N GLU A 123 3.24 12.47 -16.50
CA GLU A 123 3.86 13.68 -15.93
C GLU A 123 5.18 13.37 -15.21
N ILE A 124 5.24 12.26 -14.48
CA ILE A 124 6.46 11.81 -13.81
C ILE A 124 7.50 11.38 -14.84
N LEU A 125 7.16 10.53 -15.81
CA LEU A 125 8.10 10.06 -16.83
C LEU A 125 8.67 11.21 -17.68
N GLN A 126 7.92 12.28 -17.90
CA GLN A 126 8.38 13.48 -18.61
C GLN A 126 9.29 14.38 -17.77
N THR A 127 9.42 14.10 -16.47
CA THR A 127 10.21 14.89 -15.51
C THR A 127 11.32 14.07 -14.84
N ILE A 128 11.64 12.89 -15.38
CA ILE A 128 12.80 12.07 -15.01
C ILE A 128 14.00 12.45 -15.88
#